data_AF-A0A2V6FAG5-F1
#
_entry.id   AF-A0A2V6FAG5-F1
#
_cell.length_a   1.000
_cell.length_b   1.000
_cell.length_c   1.000
_cell.angle_alpha   90.00
_cell.angle_beta   90.00
_cell.angle_gamma   90.00
#
_symmetry.space_group_name_H-M   'P 1'
#
loop_
_entity.id
_entity.type
_entity.pdbx_description
1 polymer ?
#
loop_
_entity_poly.entity_id
_entity_poly.type
_entity_poly.pdbx_seq_one_letter_code
_entity_poly.pdbx_strand_id
1 'polypeptide(L)' 'MSEEHILRYTDLAALIQMAKARDWPTRRIVREMSSGLVYADALNLARKAAPLLDITVSEFMRLRKNE' A
#
# COMPACT_ATOMS: atom_id res chain seq x y z
N MET A 1 -1.64 -7.36 -22.04
CA MET A 1 -1.33 -6.68 -20.76
C MET A 1 -1.80 -5.24 -20.93
N SER A 2 -3.05 -4.94 -20.56
CA SER A 2 -3.72 -3.66 -20.90
C SER A 2 -3.12 -2.47 -20.13
N GLU A 3 -2.99 -1.35 -20.82
CA GLU A 3 -2.44 -0.07 -20.33
C GLU A 3 -3.10 0.46 -19.04
N GLU A 4 -4.33 0.02 -18.75
CA GLU A 4 -5.06 0.36 -17.53
C GLU A 4 -4.34 -0.11 -16.25
N HIS A 5 -3.57 -1.20 -16.32
CA HIS A 5 -2.70 -1.61 -15.20
C HIS A 5 -1.52 -0.65 -15.02
N ILE A 6 -0.92 -0.17 -16.12
CA ILE A 6 0.27 0.69 -16.07
C ILE A 6 -0.06 2.03 -15.40
N LEU A 7 -1.23 2.60 -15.68
CA LEU A 7 -1.69 3.85 -15.05
C LEU A 7 -1.95 3.68 -13.54
N ARG A 8 -2.68 2.64 -13.10
CA ARG A 8 -2.94 2.41 -11.66
C ARG A 8 -1.69 2.08 -10.85
N TYR A 9 -0.71 1.40 -11.45
CA TYR A 9 0.58 1.12 -10.78
C TYR A 9 1.44 2.38 -10.65
N THR A 10 1.33 3.32 -11.60
CA THR A 10 1.99 4.63 -11.54
C THR A 10 1.44 5.44 -10.37
N ASP A 11 0.12 5.42 -10.16
CA ASP A 11 -0.53 6.13 -9.04
C ASP A 11 -0.11 5.61 -7.67
N LEU A 12 -0.02 4.28 -7.51
CA LEU A 12 0.32 3.66 -6.24
C LEU A 12 1.78 3.92 -5.82
N ALA A 13 2.71 3.76 -6.75
CA ALA A 13 4.12 4.03 -6.48
C ALA A 13 4.34 5.52 -6.21
N ALA A 14 3.70 6.41 -6.98
CA ALA A 14 3.76 7.85 -6.76
C ALA A 14 3.20 8.24 -5.38
N LEU A 15 2.06 7.68 -4.97
CA LEU A 15 1.48 7.93 -3.64
C LEU A 15 2.43 7.53 -2.52
N ILE A 16 3.04 6.34 -2.61
CA ILE A 16 4.02 5.86 -1.63
C ILE A 16 5.24 6.78 -1.58
N GLN A 17 5.78 7.18 -2.74
CA GLN A 17 6.92 8.11 -2.80
C GLN A 17 6.56 9.48 -2.23
N MET A 18 5.39 10.00 -2.52
CA MET A 18 4.88 11.26 -1.96
C MET A 18 4.67 11.22 -0.45
N ALA A 19 4.29 10.07 0.11
CA ALA A 19 4.17 9.90 1.55
C ALA A 19 5.55 9.77 2.21
N LYS A 20 6.47 9.01 1.60
CA LYS A 20 7.88 8.91 2.04
C LYS A 20 8.58 10.27 2.01
N ALA A 21 8.36 11.09 0.98
CA ALA A 21 8.90 12.44 0.86
C ALA A 21 8.37 13.42 1.92
N ARG A 22 7.29 13.06 2.63
CA ARG A 22 6.74 13.78 3.79
C ARG A 22 7.14 13.14 5.12
N ASP A 23 8.13 12.25 5.12
CA ASP A 23 8.61 11.48 6.28
C ASP A 23 7.51 10.66 6.96
N TRP A 24 6.51 10.19 6.21
CA TRP A 24 5.50 9.31 6.79
C TRP A 24 6.12 7.95 7.10
N PRO A 25 5.95 7.44 8.33
CA PRO A 25 6.41 6.09 8.66
C PRO A 25 5.58 5.06 7.90
N THR A 26 6.20 3.95 7.49
CA THR A 26 5.53 2.86 6.74
C THR A 26 4.20 2.44 7.36
N ARG A 27 4.11 2.36 8.69
CA ARG A 27 2.86 2.06 9.40
C ARG A 27 1.72 3.03 9.08
N ARG A 28 2.01 4.33 8.96
CA ARG A 28 1.01 5.36 8.65
C ARG A 28 0.56 5.23 7.20
N ILE A 29 1.51 5.02 6.29
CA ILE A 29 1.22 4.80 4.87
C ILE A 29 0.29 3.60 4.69
N VAL A 30 0.60 2.47 5.33
CA VAL A 30 -0.22 1.26 5.30
C VAL A 30 -1.63 1.50 5.86
N ARG A 31 -1.74 2.16 7.03
CA ARG A 31 -3.04 2.47 7.65
C ARG A 31 -3.89 3.36 6.74
N GLU A 32 -3.32 4.43 6.20
CA GLU A 32 -4.05 5.37 5.36
C GLU A 32 -4.56 4.71 4.06
N MET A 33 -3.70 3.94 3.40
CA MET A 33 -4.04 3.29 2.14
C MET A 33 -5.06 2.14 2.28
N SER A 34 -5.16 1.54 3.47
CA SER A 34 -6.02 0.38 3.72
C SER A 34 -7.19 0.64 4.66
N SER A 35 -7.36 1.89 5.10
CA SER A 35 -8.46 2.34 5.94
C SER A 35 -9.80 2.10 5.23
N GLY A 36 -10.78 1.54 5.96
CA GLY A 36 -12.11 1.23 5.42
C GLY A 36 -12.18 0.07 4.42
N LEU A 37 -11.05 -0.49 3.96
CA LEU A 37 -11.07 -1.66 3.08
C LEU A 37 -11.48 -2.91 3.85
N VAL A 38 -12.27 -3.78 3.21
CA VAL A 38 -12.51 -5.14 3.71
C VAL A 38 -11.25 -6.00 3.56
N TYR A 39 -11.20 -7.15 4.25
CA TYR A 39 -10.00 -8.00 4.27
C TYR A 39 -9.51 -8.42 2.87
N ALA A 40 -10.44 -8.81 1.98
CA ALA A 40 -10.10 -9.25 0.62
C ALA A 40 -9.44 -8.13 -0.20
N ASP A 41 -9.99 -6.91 -0.15
CA ASP A 41 -9.46 -5.75 -0.87
C ASP A 41 -8.12 -5.29 -0.27
N ALA A 42 -7.99 -5.30 1.06
CA ALA A 42 -6.74 -5.00 1.73
C ALA A 42 -5.63 -6.01 1.35
N LEU A 43 -5.97 -7.30 1.21
CA LEU A 43 -5.02 -8.33 0.77
C LEU A 43 -4.58 -8.10 -0.68
N ASN A 44 -5.52 -7.73 -1.56
CA ASN A 44 -5.20 -7.38 -2.95
C ASN A 44 -4.32 -6.14 -3.06
N LEU A 45 -4.57 -5.12 -2.23
CA LEU A 45 -3.71 -3.94 -2.12
C LEU A 45 -2.32 -4.31 -1.59
N ALA A 46 -2.24 -5.14 -0.54
CA ALA A 46 -1.00 -5.55 0.08
C ALA A 46 -0.06 -6.25 -0.92
N ARG A 47 -0.59 -7.11 -1.81
CA ARG A 47 0.19 -7.77 -2.87
C ARG A 47 0.88 -6.79 -3.82
N LYS A 48 0.29 -5.60 -4.02
CA LYS A 48 0.82 -4.55 -4.91
C LYS A 48 1.73 -3.58 -4.15
N ALA A 49 1.32 -3.18 -2.95
CA ALA A 49 1.98 -2.13 -2.17
C ALA A 49 3.17 -2.63 -1.35
N ALA A 50 3.14 -3.87 -0.85
CA ALA A 50 4.19 -4.40 0.03
C ALA A 50 5.59 -4.39 -0.63
N PRO A 51 5.76 -4.80 -1.91
CA PRO A 51 7.05 -4.68 -2.59
C PRO A 51 7.55 -3.22 -2.73
N LEU A 52 6.63 -2.26 -2.90
CA LEU A 52 6.96 -0.83 -3.03
C LEU A 52 7.35 -0.19 -1.68
N LEU A 53 6.91 -0.80 -0.59
CA LEU A 53 7.21 -0.41 0.79
C LEU A 53 8.40 -1.17 1.39
N ASP A 54 8.99 -2.10 0.64
CA ASP A 54 10.06 -3.00 1.09
C ASP A 54 9.66 -3.81 2.33
N ILE A 55 8.43 -4.35 2.32
CA ILE A 55 7.89 -5.22 3.39
C ILE A 55 7.19 -6.44 2.78
N THR A 56 6.92 -7.43 3.62
CA THR A 56 6.12 -8.61 3.21
C THR A 56 4.63 -8.29 3.21
N VAL A 57 3.83 -9.07 2.47
CA VAL A 57 2.36 -8.99 2.51
C VAL A 57 1.83 -9.25 3.92
N SER A 58 2.43 -10.20 4.65
CA SER A 58 2.07 -10.47 6.05
C SER A 58 2.34 -9.28 6.96
N GLU A 59 3.47 -8.59 6.75
CA GLU A 59 3.83 -7.41 7.53
C GLU A 59 2.89 -6.24 7.22
N PHE A 60 2.53 -6.02 5.95
CA PHE A 60 1.51 -5.05 5.56
C PHE A 60 0.19 -5.33 6.30
N MET A 61 -0.28 -6.58 6.26
CA MET A 61 -1.54 -6.97 6.92
C MET A 61 -1.49 -6.86 8.45
N ARG A 62 -0.30 -7.02 9.05
CA ARG A 62 -0.06 -6.80 10.48
C ARG A 62 -0.13 -5.31 10.84
N LEU A 63 0.53 -4.45 10.06
CA LEU A 63 0.56 -3.00 10.26
C LEU A 63 -0.83 -2.35 10.11
N ARG A 64 -1.70 -2.93 9.28
CA ARG A 64 -3.12 -2.53 9.17
C ARG A 64 -3.93 -2.76 10.44
N LYS A 65 -3.70 -3.88 11.16
CA LYS A 65 -4.54 -4.34 12.29
C LYS A 65 -4.25 -3.67 13.62
N ASN A 66 -3.02 -3.21 13.81
CA ASN A 66 -2.68 -2.50 15.04
C ASN A 66 -3.37 -1.14 14.96
N GLU A 67 -4.42 -0.90 15.75
CA GLU A 67 -4.86 0.44 16.17
C GLU A 67 -3.99 0.89 17.34
#